data_AF-A0A2G9R8G6-F1
#
_entry.id   AF-A0A2G9R8G6-F1
#
_cell.length_a   1.000
_cell.length_b   1.000
_cell.length_c   1.000
_cell.angle_alpha   90.00
_cell.angle_beta   90.00
_cell.angle_gamma   90.00
#
_symmetry.space_group_name_H-M   'P 1'
#
loop_
_entity.id
_entity.type
_entity.pdbx_description
1 polymer ?
#
loop_
_entity_poly.entity_id
_entity_poly.type
_entity_poly.pdbx_seq_one_letter_code
_entity_poly.pdbx_strand_id
1 'polypeptide(L)'
;WRPSFKYYSKWASLFGAVVSVVIMFLLAWESALIAIGIVIFLLAYVLYKKPAANWGSSVQAGSYNMALSYCVGLNQVEDHIKNFRPQCLVLTGPPNFRPALVDFVGTFTKKQSLMMCGNIIIGPRKQKLQELNPEGHIKWLNKRKIRAFYTGLIADDLRSGAQMLVQATGLGQMKPNVLFLGYKKNWHTSHPSNVESYVAILHDALDFNYGLCLLRMKDGLNMSRVMQAHINPVFQQMEEPKLKEAENGSGCMTQETLDPEAVTAEQQASTIFQLNQGKKTIDVYWLFDDGG
;
A
#
# COMPACT_ATOMS: atom_id res chain seq x y z
N TRP A 1 -19.83 -12.34 -15.39
CA TRP A 1 -20.86 -13.28 -15.89
C TRP A 1 -21.62 -12.61 -17.03
N ARG A 2 -21.48 -13.11 -18.26
CA ARG A 2 -22.16 -12.63 -19.48
C ARG A 2 -22.70 -13.84 -20.23
N PRO A 3 -23.87 -14.36 -19.84
CA PRO A 3 -24.43 -15.56 -20.45
C PRO A 3 -24.86 -15.24 -21.90
N SER A 4 -24.19 -15.84 -22.88
CA SER A 4 -24.50 -15.65 -24.31
C SER A 4 -25.57 -16.61 -24.83
N PHE A 5 -26.10 -17.49 -23.98
CA PHE A 5 -27.08 -18.50 -24.38
C PHE A 5 -28.47 -17.88 -24.59
N LYS A 6 -29.05 -18.11 -25.76
CA LYS A 6 -30.29 -17.46 -26.22
C LYS A 6 -31.50 -17.67 -25.29
N TYR A 7 -31.61 -18.84 -24.66
CA TYR A 7 -32.74 -19.18 -23.77
C TYR A 7 -32.41 -19.06 -22.28
N TYR A 8 -31.28 -18.45 -21.93
CA TYR A 8 -30.95 -18.21 -20.53
C TYR A 8 -31.82 -17.08 -19.96
N SER A 9 -32.50 -17.35 -18.84
CA SER A 9 -33.21 -16.34 -18.06
C SER A 9 -32.89 -16.53 -16.58
N LYS A 10 -32.43 -15.45 -15.91
CA LYS A 10 -32.13 -15.44 -14.47
C LYS A 10 -33.35 -15.85 -13.64
N TRP A 11 -34.53 -15.40 -14.07
CA TRP A 11 -35.80 -15.67 -13.40
C TRP A 11 -36.24 -17.12 -13.56
N ALA A 12 -36.03 -17.71 -14.75
CA ALA A 12 -36.32 -19.13 -14.97
C ALA A 12 -35.40 -20.03 -14.14
N SER A 13 -34.11 -19.70 -14.03
CA SER A 13 -33.18 -20.43 -13.14
C SER A 13 -33.55 -20.27 -11.66
N LEU A 14 -33.96 -19.08 -11.23
CA LEU A 14 -34.41 -18.85 -9.86
C LEU A 14 -35.68 -19.67 -9.55
N PHE A 15 -36.64 -19.66 -10.46
CA PHE A 15 -37.86 -20.46 -10.34
C PHE A 15 -37.54 -21.96 -10.24
N GLY A 16 -36.68 -22.49 -11.12
CA GLY A 16 -36.25 -23.88 -11.05
C GLY A 16 -35.57 -24.25 -9.73
N ALA A 17 -34.73 -23.37 -9.19
CA ALA A 17 -34.08 -23.56 -7.91
C ALA A 17 -35.06 -23.55 -6.72
N VAL A 18 -36.08 -22.68 -6.75
CA VAL A 18 -37.13 -22.66 -5.71
C VAL A 18 -37.95 -23.94 -5.77
N VAL A 19 -38.38 -24.37 -6.97
CA VAL A 19 -39.15 -25.60 -7.16
C VAL A 19 -38.37 -26.82 -6.70
N SER A 20 -37.06 -26.90 -7.00
CA SER A 20 -36.24 -28.03 -6.54
C SER A 20 -36.11 -28.08 -5.02
N VAL A 21 -35.94 -26.94 -4.35
CA VAL A 21 -35.90 -26.88 -2.88
C VAL A 21 -37.25 -27.28 -2.28
N VAL A 22 -38.37 -26.81 -2.83
CA VAL A 22 -39.71 -27.19 -2.36
C VAL A 22 -39.92 -28.70 -2.46
N ILE A 23 -39.61 -29.30 -3.61
CA ILE A 23 -39.74 -30.76 -3.80
C ILE A 23 -38.82 -31.52 -2.84
N MET A 24 -37.59 -31.04 -2.62
CA MET A 24 -36.64 -31.64 -1.67
C MET A 24 -37.22 -31.69 -0.24
N PHE A 25 -37.89 -30.64 0.22
CA PHE A 25 -38.58 -30.63 1.51
C PHE A 25 -39.84 -31.49 1.55
N LEU A 26 -40.60 -31.57 0.46
CA LEU A 26 -41.82 -32.40 0.38
C LEU A 26 -41.52 -33.90 0.43
N LEU A 27 -40.37 -34.35 -0.10
CA LEU A 27 -39.99 -35.76 -0.09
C LEU A 27 -39.43 -36.23 1.25
N ALA A 28 -38.45 -35.50 1.80
CA ALA A 28 -37.78 -35.88 3.06
C ALA A 28 -37.18 -34.65 3.74
N TRP A 29 -37.97 -33.97 4.56
CA TRP A 29 -37.58 -32.71 5.21
C TRP A 29 -36.36 -32.83 6.13
N GLU A 30 -36.20 -33.96 6.83
CA GLU A 30 -35.05 -34.21 7.72
C GLU A 30 -33.73 -34.29 6.94
N SER A 31 -33.69 -35.12 5.89
CA SER A 31 -32.53 -35.24 5.00
C SER A 31 -32.24 -33.93 4.29
N ALA A 32 -33.28 -33.15 3.96
CA ALA A 32 -33.12 -31.85 3.32
C ALA A 32 -32.40 -30.84 4.22
N LEU A 33 -32.77 -30.76 5.51
CA LEU A 33 -32.10 -29.92 6.49
C LEU A 33 -30.63 -30.31 6.68
N ILE A 34 -30.34 -31.62 6.76
CA ILE A 34 -28.97 -32.13 6.89
C ILE A 34 -28.13 -31.73 5.67
N ALA A 35 -28.65 -31.94 4.46
CA ALA A 35 -27.93 -31.60 3.23
C ALA A 35 -27.66 -30.09 3.10
N ILE A 36 -28.65 -29.24 3.40
CA ILE A 36 -28.48 -27.79 3.43
C ILE A 36 -27.43 -27.39 4.48
N GLY A 37 -27.48 -28.00 5.66
CA GLY A 37 -26.50 -27.79 6.73
C GLY A 37 -25.08 -28.12 6.29
N ILE A 38 -24.87 -29.26 5.63
CA ILE A 38 -23.57 -29.66 5.07
C ILE A 38 -23.09 -28.66 4.02
N VAL A 39 -23.95 -28.22 3.10
CA VAL A 39 -23.58 -27.23 2.07
C VAL A 39 -23.18 -25.90 2.71
N ILE A 40 -23.96 -25.39 3.67
CA ILE A 40 -23.63 -24.14 4.39
C ILE A 40 -22.32 -24.31 5.15
N PHE A 41 -22.11 -25.43 5.84
CA PHE A 41 -20.88 -25.71 6.57
C PHE A 41 -19.66 -25.75 5.65
N LEU A 42 -19.73 -26.47 4.53
CA LEU A 42 -18.65 -26.52 3.54
C LEU A 42 -18.38 -25.13 2.94
N LEU A 43 -19.42 -24.37 2.62
CA LEU A 43 -19.29 -23.02 2.08
C LEU A 43 -18.66 -22.07 3.12
N ALA A 44 -19.09 -22.14 4.38
CA ALA A 44 -18.49 -21.39 5.48
C ALA A 44 -17.02 -21.79 5.71
N TYR A 45 -16.71 -23.09 5.66
CA TYR A 45 -15.35 -23.61 5.79
C TYR A 45 -14.43 -23.06 4.69
N VAL A 46 -14.88 -23.08 3.43
CA VAL A 46 -14.11 -22.53 2.29
C VAL A 46 -13.92 -21.01 2.44
N LEU A 47 -14.96 -20.28 2.83
CA LEU A 47 -14.89 -18.83 3.03
C LEU A 47 -14.00 -18.43 4.21
N TYR A 48 -13.94 -19.26 5.26
CA TYR A 48 -13.10 -19.04 6.42
C TYR A 48 -11.63 -19.38 6.13
N LYS A 49 -11.37 -20.59 5.60
CA LYS A 49 -10.01 -21.09 5.41
C LYS A 49 -9.27 -20.41 4.26
N LYS A 50 -10.01 -19.81 3.31
CA LYS A 50 -9.50 -19.12 2.12
C LYS A 50 -8.25 -19.80 1.53
N PRO A 51 -8.32 -21.10 1.18
CA PRO A 51 -7.15 -21.81 0.69
C PRO A 51 -6.61 -21.10 -0.56
N ALA A 52 -5.29 -20.96 -0.64
CA ALA A 52 -4.61 -20.45 -1.83
C ALA A 52 -4.76 -21.49 -2.95
N ALA A 53 -5.90 -21.46 -3.65
CA ALA A 53 -6.21 -22.37 -4.73
C ALA A 53 -5.80 -21.76 -6.07
N ASN A 54 -5.23 -22.57 -6.95
CA ASN A 54 -4.71 -22.18 -8.27
C ASN A 54 -5.82 -21.87 -9.30
N TRP A 55 -7.08 -22.02 -8.90
CA TRP A 55 -8.26 -21.85 -9.72
C TRP A 55 -8.73 -20.42 -9.48
N GLY A 56 -8.59 -19.55 -10.49
CA GLY A 56 -8.83 -18.12 -10.36
C GLY A 56 -10.14 -17.78 -9.64
N SER A 57 -10.15 -16.71 -8.83
CA SER A 57 -11.32 -16.33 -8.06
C SER A 57 -12.30 -15.53 -8.93
N SER A 58 -13.49 -16.08 -9.18
CA SER A 58 -14.61 -15.36 -9.80
C SER A 58 -14.98 -14.08 -9.03
N VAL A 59 -14.77 -14.07 -7.71
CA VAL A 59 -15.03 -12.90 -6.85
C VAL A 59 -13.99 -11.80 -7.10
N GLN A 60 -12.71 -12.15 -7.27
CA GLN A 60 -11.66 -11.19 -7.63
C GLN A 60 -11.92 -10.59 -9.02
N ALA A 61 -12.27 -11.43 -10.00
CA ALA A 61 -12.62 -10.97 -11.35
C ALA A 61 -13.84 -10.05 -11.34
N GLY A 62 -14.86 -10.36 -10.54
CA GLY A 62 -16.03 -9.50 -10.34
C GLY A 62 -15.66 -8.15 -9.72
N SER A 63 -14.83 -8.17 -8.66
CA SER A 63 -14.37 -6.97 -7.95
C SER A 63 -13.58 -6.03 -8.86
N TYR A 64 -12.70 -6.58 -9.71
CA TYR A 64 -11.94 -5.80 -10.68
C TYR A 64 -12.86 -5.12 -11.71
N ASN A 65 -13.81 -5.87 -12.29
CA ASN A 65 -14.76 -5.29 -13.25
C ASN A 65 -15.62 -4.19 -12.61
N MET A 66 -16.02 -4.37 -11.36
CA MET A 66 -16.78 -3.38 -10.62
C MET A 66 -15.96 -2.12 -10.36
N ALA A 67 -14.70 -2.27 -9.90
CA ALA A 67 -13.79 -1.15 -9.70
C ALA A 67 -13.54 -0.38 -11.01
N LEU A 68 -13.26 -1.07 -12.11
CA LEU A 68 -13.06 -0.46 -13.43
C LEU A 68 -14.31 0.29 -13.91
N SER A 69 -15.49 -0.33 -13.79
CA SER A 69 -16.76 0.30 -14.20
C SER A 69 -17.03 1.58 -13.41
N TYR A 70 -16.78 1.56 -12.10
CA TYR A 70 -16.91 2.78 -11.28
C TYR A 70 -15.87 3.84 -11.64
N CYS A 71 -14.60 3.47 -11.83
CA CYS A 71 -13.56 4.42 -12.24
C CYS A 71 -13.87 5.08 -13.59
N VAL A 72 -14.36 4.33 -14.57
CA VAL A 72 -14.77 4.88 -15.87
C VAL A 72 -16.02 5.74 -15.74
N GLY A 73 -16.99 5.33 -14.91
CA GLY A 73 -18.19 6.11 -14.64
C GLY A 73 -17.90 7.50 -14.04
N LEU A 74 -16.83 7.63 -13.25
CA LEU A 74 -16.40 8.93 -12.70
C LEU A 74 -16.02 9.94 -13.80
N ASN A 75 -15.61 9.51 -14.99
CA ASN A 75 -15.27 10.43 -16.08
C ASN A 75 -16.49 11.19 -16.66
N GLN A 76 -17.71 10.72 -16.37
CA GLN A 76 -18.95 11.37 -16.82
C GLN A 76 -19.51 12.36 -15.78
N VAL A 77 -18.94 12.40 -14.57
CA VAL A 77 -19.41 13.26 -13.49
C VAL A 77 -18.67 14.60 -13.58
N GLU A 78 -19.42 15.69 -13.60
CA GLU A 78 -18.84 17.04 -13.57
C GLU A 78 -18.22 17.36 -12.21
N ASP A 79 -17.06 18.02 -12.24
CA ASP A 79 -16.37 18.47 -11.04
C ASP A 79 -17.10 19.67 -10.42
N HIS A 80 -17.40 19.58 -9.12
CA HIS A 80 -18.05 20.65 -8.36
C HIS A 80 -17.26 20.96 -7.10
N ILE A 81 -17.03 22.25 -6.81
CA ILE A 81 -16.22 22.72 -5.67
C ILE A 81 -16.62 22.11 -4.32
N LYS A 82 -17.93 21.92 -4.08
CA LYS A 82 -18.46 21.28 -2.86
C LYS A 82 -18.09 19.80 -2.70
N ASN A 83 -17.71 19.13 -3.79
CA ASN A 83 -17.31 17.72 -3.81
C ASN A 83 -15.79 17.56 -3.86
N PHE A 84 -15.03 18.65 -3.70
CA PHE A 84 -13.58 18.58 -3.66
C PHE A 84 -13.10 17.58 -2.60
N ARG A 85 -12.20 16.69 -3.02
CA ARG A 85 -11.51 15.74 -2.14
C ARG A 85 -10.01 15.88 -2.35
N PRO A 86 -9.21 15.96 -1.28
CA PRO A 86 -7.76 15.99 -1.42
C PRO A 86 -7.25 14.61 -1.81
N GLN A 87 -6.84 14.44 -3.06
CA GLN A 87 -6.20 13.25 -3.58
C GLN A 87 -4.68 13.43 -3.48
N CYS A 88 -4.04 12.75 -2.54
CA CYS A 88 -2.68 13.06 -2.11
C CYS A 88 -1.65 12.17 -2.80
N LEU A 89 -0.68 12.76 -3.48
CA LEU A 89 0.57 12.13 -3.88
C LEU A 89 1.64 12.48 -2.85
N VAL A 90 2.21 11.48 -2.18
CA VAL A 90 3.16 11.67 -1.09
C VAL A 90 4.52 11.16 -1.53
N LEU A 91 5.50 12.05 -1.64
CA LEU A 91 6.89 11.69 -1.97
C LEU A 91 7.61 11.15 -0.74
N THR A 92 7.27 9.90 -0.38
CA THR A 92 7.77 9.22 0.81
C THR A 92 9.17 8.65 0.61
N GLY A 93 9.56 8.36 -0.64
CA GLY A 93 10.58 7.35 -0.87
C GLY A 93 10.06 5.98 -0.42
N PRO A 94 10.91 5.07 0.08
CA PRO A 94 10.46 3.88 0.78
C PRO A 94 9.55 4.26 1.97
N PRO A 95 8.26 3.83 2.02
CA PRO A 95 7.31 4.26 3.04
C PRO A 95 7.75 3.99 4.48
N ASN A 96 8.53 2.92 4.65
CA ASN A 96 9.14 2.52 5.92
C ASN A 96 10.22 3.50 6.43
N PHE A 97 10.85 4.29 5.55
CA PHE A 97 11.87 5.26 5.96
C PHE A 97 11.29 6.59 6.44
N ARG A 98 10.06 6.95 6.02
CA ARG A 98 9.39 8.18 6.45
C ARG A 98 7.98 7.91 6.97
N PRO A 99 7.80 7.02 7.96
CA PRO A 99 6.49 6.55 8.38
C PRO A 99 5.64 7.69 8.98
N ALA A 100 6.26 8.70 9.60
CA ALA A 100 5.54 9.85 10.16
C ALA A 100 4.85 10.69 9.07
N LEU A 101 5.48 10.84 7.90
CA LEU A 101 4.86 11.50 6.74
C LEU A 101 3.66 10.69 6.23
N VAL A 102 3.82 9.35 6.15
CA VAL A 102 2.74 8.45 5.72
C VAL A 102 1.55 8.54 6.69
N ASP A 103 1.78 8.47 7.99
CA ASP A 103 0.68 8.53 8.97
C ASP A 103 -0.01 9.88 8.99
N PHE A 104 0.76 10.98 8.91
CA PHE A 104 0.20 12.32 8.86
C PHE A 104 -0.75 12.50 7.67
N VAL A 105 -0.35 12.05 6.48
CA VAL A 105 -1.25 12.11 5.31
C VAL A 105 -2.37 11.06 5.42
N GLY A 106 -2.13 9.94 6.09
CA GLY A 106 -3.15 8.94 6.39
C GLY A 106 -4.27 9.47 7.31
N THR A 107 -3.94 10.30 8.30
CA THR A 107 -4.94 10.96 9.15
C THR A 107 -5.71 12.04 8.40
N PHE A 108 -5.08 12.68 7.42
CA PHE A 108 -5.71 13.68 6.55
C PHE A 108 -6.72 13.05 5.57
N THR A 109 -6.34 11.96 4.90
CA THR A 109 -7.20 11.28 3.90
C THR A 109 -8.32 10.42 4.51
N LYS A 110 -8.21 10.05 5.79
CA LYS A 110 -9.22 9.30 6.58
C LYS A 110 -9.84 8.09 5.86
N LYS A 111 -9.11 7.42 4.97
CA LYS A 111 -9.59 6.29 4.14
C LYS A 111 -10.73 6.64 3.18
N GLN A 112 -11.01 7.92 2.98
CA GLN A 112 -12.07 8.43 2.10
C GLN A 112 -11.53 9.08 0.82
N SER A 113 -10.28 9.51 0.85
CA SER A 113 -9.60 10.09 -0.30
C SER A 113 -8.44 9.22 -0.78
N LEU A 114 -8.06 9.40 -2.05
CA LEU A 114 -6.91 8.74 -2.65
C LEU A 114 -5.61 9.17 -1.95
N MET A 115 -4.78 8.20 -1.62
CA MET A 115 -3.41 8.41 -1.15
C MET A 115 -2.46 7.52 -1.95
N MET A 116 -1.48 8.13 -2.61
CA MET A 116 -0.44 7.46 -3.39
C MET A 116 0.91 7.71 -2.74
N CYS A 117 1.64 6.67 -2.35
CA CYS A 117 3.02 6.77 -1.88
C CYS A 117 3.99 6.62 -3.06
N GLY A 118 4.65 7.71 -3.43
CA GLY A 118 5.66 7.76 -4.49
C GLY A 118 7.06 7.46 -3.96
N ASN A 119 7.72 6.49 -4.58
CA ASN A 119 9.13 6.18 -4.34
C ASN A 119 9.95 6.36 -5.63
N ILE A 120 10.93 7.26 -5.60
CA ILE A 120 11.83 7.52 -6.71
C ILE A 120 13.20 6.93 -6.36
N ILE A 121 13.59 5.89 -7.09
CA ILE A 121 14.90 5.26 -6.97
C ILE A 121 15.81 5.88 -8.04
N ILE A 122 16.87 6.55 -7.58
CA ILE A 122 17.81 7.25 -8.45
C ILE A 122 18.87 6.26 -8.93
N GLY A 123 19.09 6.19 -10.24
CA GLY A 123 20.18 5.44 -10.84
C GLY A 123 19.78 4.56 -12.04
N PRO A 124 20.75 3.84 -12.63
CA PRO A 124 20.53 3.10 -13.86
C PRO A 124 19.53 1.95 -13.68
N ARG A 125 18.50 1.93 -14.53
CA ARG A 125 17.38 0.98 -14.49
C ARG A 125 17.80 -0.50 -14.33
N LYS A 126 18.84 -0.94 -15.04
CA LYS A 126 19.27 -2.36 -15.04
C LYS A 126 19.70 -2.84 -13.65
N GLN A 127 20.31 -1.96 -12.84
CA GLN A 127 20.82 -2.31 -11.52
C GLN A 127 19.75 -2.13 -10.44
N LYS A 128 18.94 -1.08 -10.58
CA LYS A 128 17.95 -0.67 -9.57
C LYS A 128 16.61 -1.39 -9.64
N LEU A 129 16.38 -2.20 -10.67
CA LEU A 129 15.11 -2.93 -10.82
C LEU A 129 14.82 -3.88 -9.65
N GLN A 130 15.86 -4.50 -9.09
CA GLN A 130 15.72 -5.40 -7.94
C GLN A 130 15.36 -4.66 -6.64
N GLU A 131 15.63 -3.36 -6.55
CA GLU A 131 15.29 -2.52 -5.39
C GLU A 131 13.80 -2.13 -5.39
N LEU A 132 13.09 -2.29 -6.51
CA LEU A 132 11.64 -2.12 -6.55
C LEU A 132 10.96 -3.32 -5.88
N ASN A 133 10.65 -3.16 -4.60
CA ASN A 133 9.86 -4.13 -3.83
C ASN A 133 8.45 -3.59 -3.52
N PRO A 134 7.54 -3.53 -4.49
CA PRO A 134 6.19 -3.01 -4.26
C PRO A 134 5.41 -3.85 -3.25
N GLU A 135 5.57 -5.18 -3.28
CA GLU A 135 4.84 -6.08 -2.38
C GLU A 135 5.20 -5.86 -0.92
N GLY A 136 6.50 -5.72 -0.60
CA GLY A 136 6.98 -5.45 0.75
C GLY A 136 6.41 -4.14 1.31
N HIS A 137 6.40 -3.08 0.49
CA HIS A 137 5.86 -1.78 0.89
C HIS A 137 4.33 -1.80 1.04
N ILE A 138 3.61 -2.50 0.17
CA ILE A 138 2.15 -2.67 0.29
C ILE A 138 1.81 -3.49 1.55
N LYS A 139 2.54 -4.57 1.83
CA LYS A 139 2.38 -5.35 3.08
C LYS A 139 2.62 -4.47 4.30
N TRP A 140 3.65 -3.62 4.28
CA TRP A 140 3.95 -2.68 5.35
C TRP A 140 2.80 -1.66 5.56
N LEU A 141 2.25 -1.08 4.49
CA LEU A 141 1.10 -0.15 4.56
C LEU A 141 -0.16 -0.84 5.13
N ASN A 142 -0.43 -2.08 4.68
CA ASN A 142 -1.58 -2.86 5.14
C ASN A 142 -1.48 -3.24 6.62
N LYS A 143 -0.31 -3.70 7.08
CA LYS A 143 -0.03 -3.99 8.51
C LYS A 143 -0.29 -2.76 9.39
N ARG A 144 0.01 -1.58 8.84
CA ARG A 144 -0.21 -0.27 9.49
C ARG A 144 -1.62 0.30 9.36
N LYS A 145 -2.52 -0.41 8.66
CA LYS A 145 -3.92 -0.03 8.40
C LYS A 145 -4.08 1.28 7.61
N ILE A 146 -3.09 1.64 6.80
CA ILE A 146 -3.11 2.81 5.92
C ILE A 146 -3.63 2.39 4.55
N ARG A 147 -4.72 3.02 4.08
CA ARG A 147 -5.27 2.78 2.74
C ARG A 147 -4.57 3.68 1.73
N ALA A 148 -3.42 3.23 1.25
CA ALA A 148 -2.65 3.92 0.22
C ALA A 148 -2.18 2.93 -0.85
N PHE A 149 -2.04 3.42 -2.07
CA PHE A 149 -1.32 2.70 -3.12
C PHE A 149 0.16 3.05 -3.07
N TYR A 150 0.99 2.20 -3.66
CA TYR A 150 2.43 2.40 -3.78
C TYR A 150 2.81 2.47 -5.25
N THR A 151 3.59 3.48 -5.61
CA THR A 151 4.14 3.66 -6.95
C THR A 151 5.65 3.88 -6.84
N GLY A 152 6.40 2.85 -7.20
CA GLY A 152 7.86 2.93 -7.31
C GLY A 152 8.28 3.17 -8.75
N LEU A 153 9.20 4.10 -8.95
CA LEU A 153 9.81 4.36 -10.26
C LEU A 153 11.33 4.45 -10.15
N ILE A 154 11.98 4.29 -11.29
CA ILE A 154 13.41 4.48 -11.44
C ILE A 154 13.61 5.67 -12.38
N ALA A 155 14.44 6.62 -11.98
CA ALA A 155 14.79 7.80 -12.76
C ALA A 155 16.26 8.13 -12.61
N ASP A 156 16.81 8.86 -13.56
CA ASP A 156 18.20 9.33 -13.49
C ASP A 156 18.35 10.45 -12.45
N ASP A 157 17.30 11.26 -12.27
CA ASP A 157 17.26 12.37 -11.32
C ASP A 157 15.97 12.38 -10.49
N LEU A 158 16.04 13.02 -9.32
CA LEU A 158 14.87 13.17 -8.44
C LEU A 158 13.76 14.01 -9.10
N ARG A 159 14.12 15.09 -9.79
CA ARG A 159 13.16 16.01 -10.42
C ARG A 159 12.40 15.32 -11.55
N SER A 160 13.11 14.70 -12.49
CA SER A 160 12.48 13.96 -13.60
C SER A 160 11.59 12.83 -13.08
N GLY A 161 12.03 12.12 -12.04
CA GLY A 161 11.22 11.13 -11.36
C GLY A 161 9.93 11.68 -10.74
N ALA A 162 10.00 12.83 -10.09
CA ALA A 162 8.84 13.49 -9.50
C ALA A 162 7.87 14.00 -10.58
N GLN A 163 8.38 14.58 -11.67
CA GLN A 163 7.57 15.02 -12.81
C GLN A 163 6.80 13.85 -13.43
N MET A 164 7.43 12.68 -13.59
CA MET A 164 6.75 11.47 -14.06
C MET A 164 5.61 11.05 -13.12
N LEU A 165 5.81 11.13 -11.79
CA LEU A 165 4.74 10.81 -10.85
C LEU A 165 3.59 11.81 -10.93
N VAL A 166 3.88 13.11 -10.97
CA VAL A 166 2.85 14.15 -11.04
C VAL A 166 2.01 13.99 -12.30
N GLN A 167 2.62 13.66 -13.44
CA GLN A 167 1.91 13.57 -14.71
C GLN A 167 1.21 12.23 -14.95
N ALA A 168 1.80 11.12 -14.51
CA ALA A 168 1.36 9.77 -14.91
C ALA A 168 0.69 8.96 -13.78
N THR A 169 0.62 9.48 -12.55
CA THR A 169 0.00 8.73 -11.43
C THR A 169 -1.51 8.93 -11.40
N GLY A 170 -2.26 7.83 -11.29
CA GLY A 170 -3.72 7.82 -11.18
C GLY A 170 -4.40 7.15 -12.37
N LEU A 171 -5.73 7.12 -12.35
CA LEU A 171 -6.55 6.56 -13.42
C LEU A 171 -7.84 7.38 -13.61
N GLY A 172 -8.00 8.03 -14.77
CA GLY A 172 -9.17 8.88 -15.05
C GLY A 172 -9.28 10.02 -14.03
N GLN A 173 -10.46 10.20 -13.45
CA GLN A 173 -10.70 11.16 -12.36
C GLN A 173 -10.12 10.75 -10.99
N MET A 174 -9.65 9.52 -10.84
CA MET A 174 -8.94 9.05 -9.64
C MET A 174 -7.44 9.36 -9.77
N LYS A 175 -7.08 10.64 -9.80
CA LYS A 175 -5.70 11.12 -9.89
C LYS A 175 -5.37 12.11 -8.76
N PRO A 176 -4.13 12.10 -8.25
CA PRO A 176 -3.72 13.05 -7.23
C PRO A 176 -3.88 14.51 -7.68
N ASN A 177 -4.18 15.41 -6.74
CA ASN A 177 -4.26 16.86 -6.95
C ASN A 177 -3.51 17.65 -5.85
N VAL A 178 -2.97 16.97 -4.84
CA VAL A 178 -2.13 17.58 -3.80
C VAL A 178 -0.83 16.79 -3.67
N LEU A 179 0.30 17.49 -3.75
CA LEU A 179 1.65 16.95 -3.57
C LEU A 179 2.14 17.20 -2.14
N PHE A 180 2.44 16.12 -1.43
CA PHE A 180 3.06 16.15 -0.10
C PHE A 180 4.54 15.81 -0.18
N LEU A 181 5.39 16.68 0.39
CA LEU A 181 6.82 16.42 0.57
C LEU A 181 7.24 16.59 2.03
N GLY A 182 8.32 15.91 2.40
CA GLY A 182 9.04 16.22 3.62
C GLY A 182 9.92 17.45 3.45
N TYR A 183 9.98 18.31 4.47
CA TYR A 183 10.87 19.46 4.48
C TYR A 183 12.35 19.03 4.49
N LYS A 184 13.14 19.53 3.53
CA LYS A 184 14.56 19.24 3.42
C LYS A 184 15.37 20.06 4.44
N LYS A 185 15.64 19.48 5.61
CA LYS A 185 16.42 20.15 6.67
C LYS A 185 17.89 20.37 6.35
N ASN A 186 18.51 19.41 5.68
CA ASN A 186 19.95 19.41 5.41
C ASN A 186 20.32 20.25 4.19
N TRP A 187 19.56 21.31 3.89
CA TRP A 187 19.75 22.12 2.69
C TRP A 187 21.11 22.84 2.69
N HIS A 188 21.56 23.35 3.83
CA HIS A 188 22.88 23.99 3.97
C HIS A 188 24.07 23.04 3.75
N THR A 189 23.92 21.76 4.09
CA THR A 189 25.01 20.76 4.02
C THR A 189 24.91 19.85 2.81
N SER A 190 23.79 19.91 2.07
CA SER A 190 23.60 19.13 0.86
C SER A 190 24.31 19.78 -0.31
N HIS A 191 24.67 18.96 -1.30
CA HIS A 191 25.14 19.47 -2.57
C HIS A 191 24.08 20.40 -3.23
N PRO A 192 24.47 21.56 -3.78
CA PRO A 192 23.53 22.57 -4.30
C PRO A 192 22.52 22.02 -5.31
N SER A 193 22.92 21.12 -6.20
CA SER A 193 22.03 20.52 -7.20
C SER A 193 20.84 19.77 -6.59
N ASN A 194 20.99 19.19 -5.39
CA ASN A 194 19.90 18.52 -4.68
C ASN A 194 18.89 19.51 -4.09
N VAL A 195 19.35 20.71 -3.74
CA VAL A 195 18.48 21.80 -3.26
C VAL A 195 17.73 22.40 -4.43
N GLU A 196 18.44 22.68 -5.53
CA GLU A 196 17.83 23.13 -6.80
C GLU A 196 16.79 22.14 -7.29
N SER A 197 17.10 20.84 -7.31
CA SER A 197 16.13 19.80 -7.67
C SER A 197 14.90 19.78 -6.76
N TYR A 198 15.10 19.97 -5.44
CA TYR A 198 13.99 20.01 -4.50
C TYR A 198 13.08 21.22 -4.75
N VAL A 199 13.65 22.41 -4.93
CA VAL A 199 12.91 23.65 -5.22
C VAL A 199 12.21 23.56 -6.57
N ALA A 200 12.90 23.02 -7.58
CA ALA A 200 12.34 22.82 -8.90
C ALA A 200 11.12 21.88 -8.90
N ILE A 201 11.12 20.84 -8.05
CA ILE A 201 9.93 19.98 -7.88
C ILE A 201 8.74 20.78 -7.30
N LEU A 202 8.99 21.76 -6.42
CA LEU A 202 7.93 22.61 -5.88
C LEU A 202 7.34 23.49 -6.99
N HIS A 203 8.19 24.09 -7.84
CA HIS A 203 7.74 24.87 -8.99
C HIS A 203 6.98 24.00 -9.99
N ASP A 204 7.53 22.84 -10.37
CA ASP A 204 6.86 21.91 -11.29
C ASP A 204 5.47 21.51 -10.76
N ALA A 205 5.33 21.28 -9.46
CA ALA A 205 4.04 20.95 -8.87
C ALA A 205 3.01 22.08 -9.01
N LEU A 206 3.43 23.33 -8.80
CA LEU A 206 2.58 24.50 -8.99
C LEU A 206 2.21 24.69 -10.46
N ASP A 207 3.16 24.47 -11.38
CA ASP A 207 2.92 24.53 -12.84
C ASP A 207 1.88 23.49 -13.29
N PHE A 208 1.87 22.30 -12.67
CA PHE A 208 0.85 21.27 -12.89
C PHE A 208 -0.47 21.53 -12.13
N ASN A 209 -0.63 22.68 -11.47
CA ASN A 209 -1.79 23.04 -10.64
C ASN A 209 -2.04 22.09 -9.46
N TYR A 210 -0.99 21.52 -8.86
CA TYR A 210 -1.12 20.74 -7.64
C TYR A 210 -1.11 21.64 -6.41
N GLY A 211 -1.96 21.32 -5.43
CA GLY A 211 -1.80 21.88 -4.09
C GLY A 211 -0.50 21.37 -3.46
N LEU A 212 0.31 22.24 -2.89
CA LEU A 212 1.60 21.87 -2.30
C LEU A 212 1.52 21.82 -0.77
N CYS A 213 2.05 20.74 -0.17
CA CYS A 213 2.10 20.58 1.28
C CYS A 213 3.48 20.10 1.74
N LEU A 214 4.09 20.83 2.68
CA LEU A 214 5.40 20.51 3.25
C LEU A 214 5.28 20.14 4.72
N LEU A 215 5.70 18.92 5.08
CA LEU A 215 5.75 18.50 6.48
C LEU A 215 7.15 18.71 7.07
N ARG A 216 7.25 19.51 8.14
CA ARG A 216 8.49 19.72 8.90
C ARG A 216 8.31 19.18 10.33
N MET A 217 9.18 18.26 10.73
CA MET A 217 9.26 17.76 12.11
C MET A 217 10.54 18.21 12.80
N LYS A 218 10.57 18.32 14.15
CA LYS A 218 11.76 18.73 14.92
C LYS A 218 12.93 17.76 14.83
N ASP A 219 12.67 16.45 14.73
CA ASP A 219 13.73 15.41 14.63
C ASP A 219 14.04 15.02 13.18
N GLY A 220 13.23 15.49 12.23
CA GLY A 220 13.32 15.11 10.81
C GLY A 220 12.36 13.99 10.48
N LEU A 221 12.35 13.56 9.22
CA LEU A 221 11.41 12.54 8.73
C LEU A 221 12.08 11.22 8.36
N ASN A 222 13.40 11.22 8.13
CA ASN A 222 14.12 10.04 7.65
C ASN A 222 14.59 9.17 8.82
N MET A 223 14.09 7.94 8.90
CA MET A 223 14.44 6.94 9.90
C MET A 223 15.19 5.73 9.33
N SER A 224 15.78 5.87 8.13
CA SER A 224 16.54 4.79 7.48
C SER A 224 17.63 4.21 8.39
N ARG A 225 18.33 5.04 9.16
CA ARG A 225 19.40 4.62 10.08
C ARG A 225 18.91 3.72 11.22
N VAL A 226 17.75 4.04 11.81
CA VAL A 226 17.16 3.27 12.91
C VAL A 226 16.70 1.90 12.40
N MET A 227 16.15 1.87 11.18
CA MET A 227 15.66 0.65 10.56
C MET A 227 16.82 -0.26 10.09
N GLN A 228 17.90 0.30 9.53
CA GLN A 228 19.12 -0.44 9.20
C GLN A 228 19.79 -1.03 10.46
N ALA A 229 19.78 -0.31 11.58
CA ALA A 229 20.31 -0.81 12.85
C ALA A 229 19.53 -2.03 13.40
N HIS A 230 18.21 -2.07 13.21
CA HIS A 230 17.39 -3.24 13.59
C HIS A 230 17.58 -4.43 12.64
N ILE A 231 17.93 -4.17 11.37
CA ILE A 231 18.22 -5.22 10.36
C ILE A 231 19.63 -5.83 10.56
N ASN A 232 20.50 -5.20 11.35
CA ASN A 232 21.84 -5.70 11.68
C ASN A 232 21.96 -6.26 13.11
N PRO A 233 21.32 -7.39 13.47
CA PRO A 233 21.61 -8.08 14.71
C PRO A 233 22.80 -9.04 14.51
N VAL A 234 24.01 -8.50 14.48
CA VAL A 234 25.24 -9.12 15.01
C VAL A 234 25.79 -10.45 14.41
N PHE A 235 25.11 -11.25 13.58
CA PHE A 235 25.76 -12.35 12.85
C PHE A 235 25.08 -12.66 11.51
N GLN A 236 25.49 -11.97 10.44
CA GLN A 236 25.61 -12.68 9.16
C GLN A 236 26.72 -13.71 9.36
N GLN A 237 26.36 -14.99 9.30
CA GLN A 237 27.31 -16.10 9.33
C GLN A 237 28.46 -15.76 8.37
N MET A 238 29.64 -15.59 8.96
CA MET A 238 30.89 -15.32 8.27
C MET A 238 31.19 -16.53 7.37
N GLU A 239 30.86 -16.43 6.09
CA GLU A 239 31.47 -17.28 5.07
C GLU A 239 32.82 -16.68 4.69
N GLU A 240 33.91 -17.38 5.02
CA GLU A 240 35.03 -17.68 4.10
C GLU A 240 36.07 -18.66 4.74
N PRO A 241 37.01 -19.27 3.98
CA PRO A 241 37.04 -20.72 3.78
C PRO A 241 38.08 -21.51 4.61
N LYS A 242 37.94 -22.85 4.51
CA LYS A 242 38.72 -23.94 5.13
C LYS A 242 40.25 -23.74 5.25
N LEU A 243 40.80 -24.07 6.43
CA LEU A 243 42.01 -24.89 6.62
C LEU A 243 42.06 -25.51 8.03
N LYS A 244 42.72 -26.67 8.13
CA LYS A 244 42.78 -27.69 9.21
C LYS A 244 43.32 -27.13 10.54
N GLU A 245 43.06 -27.65 11.75
CA GLU A 245 43.45 -28.98 12.27
C GLU A 245 42.83 -29.23 13.69
N ALA A 246 43.10 -30.41 14.28
CA ALA A 246 42.36 -31.15 15.31
C ALA A 246 42.29 -30.62 16.77
N GLU A 247 41.23 -31.05 17.49
CA GLU A 247 41.23 -31.79 18.79
C GLU A 247 40.13 -31.38 19.81
N ASN A 248 39.41 -32.43 20.27
CA ASN A 248 38.74 -32.70 21.56
C ASN A 248 38.01 -31.60 22.37
N GLY A 249 36.73 -31.85 22.67
CA GLY A 249 36.04 -31.19 23.80
C GLY A 249 34.55 -31.49 23.89
N SER A 250 34.15 -32.23 24.92
CA SER A 250 32.80 -32.63 25.32
C SER A 250 31.83 -31.46 25.58
N GLY A 251 30.53 -31.65 25.28
CA GLY A 251 29.47 -30.74 25.74
C GLY A 251 28.11 -30.94 25.06
N CYS A 252 27.26 -31.78 25.66
CA CYS A 252 25.82 -31.88 25.39
C CYS A 252 25.13 -30.56 25.76
N MET A 253 24.33 -29.96 24.87
CA MET A 253 23.15 -29.16 25.24
C MET A 253 22.10 -29.18 24.12
N THR A 254 20.86 -29.27 24.60
CA THR A 254 19.57 -29.46 23.94
C THR A 254 19.31 -28.50 22.79
N GLN A 255 18.89 -29.06 21.65
CA GLN A 255 18.52 -28.32 20.45
C GLN A 255 17.04 -27.92 20.55
N GLU A 256 16.76 -26.71 21.05
CA GLU A 256 15.45 -26.08 20.86
C GLU A 256 15.36 -25.55 19.43
N THR A 257 14.62 -26.28 18.58
CA THR A 257 14.16 -25.83 17.28
C THR A 257 13.26 -24.60 17.44
N LEU A 258 13.79 -23.42 17.14
CA LEU A 258 13.00 -22.20 16.97
C LEU A 258 12.47 -22.13 15.53
N ASP A 259 11.15 -22.14 15.42
CA ASP A 259 10.42 -22.06 14.16
C ASP A 259 10.79 -20.80 13.34
N PRO A 260 11.07 -20.93 12.03
CA PRO A 260 11.45 -19.81 11.17
C PRO A 260 10.35 -18.76 10.95
N GLU A 261 9.12 -18.98 11.43
CA GLU A 261 8.03 -18.00 11.34
C GLU A 261 8.12 -16.89 12.41
N ALA A 262 8.82 -17.12 13.53
CA ALA A 262 8.91 -16.14 14.62
C ALA A 262 9.79 -14.91 14.30
N VAL A 263 10.65 -15.01 13.28
CA VAL A 263 11.58 -13.93 12.88
C VAL A 263 10.89 -12.83 12.03
N THR A 264 9.65 -13.05 11.59
CA THR A 264 8.88 -12.06 10.79
C THR A 264 8.02 -11.10 11.61
N ALA A 265 8.20 -11.05 12.93
CA ALA A 265 7.62 -9.99 13.76
C ALA A 265 8.44 -8.69 13.67
N GLU A 266 8.64 -8.15 12.45
CA GLU A 266 9.21 -6.82 12.28
C GLU A 266 8.35 -5.79 13.04
N GLN A 267 8.86 -5.28 14.16
CA GLN A 267 8.24 -4.18 14.88
C GLN A 267 8.39 -2.91 14.04
N GLN A 268 7.30 -2.48 13.41
CA GLN A 268 7.28 -1.21 12.67
C GLN A 268 7.55 -0.07 13.64
N ALA A 269 8.37 0.91 13.23
CA ALA A 269 8.60 2.10 14.03
C ALA A 269 7.27 2.80 14.36
N SER A 270 7.02 3.04 15.64
CA SER A 270 5.87 3.82 16.10
C SER A 270 6.10 5.28 15.74
N THR A 271 5.03 5.98 15.37
CA THR A 271 5.10 7.42 15.12
C THR A 271 4.16 8.15 16.04
N ILE A 272 4.45 9.44 16.20
CA ILE A 272 3.66 10.35 17.00
C ILE A 272 2.19 10.41 16.54
N PHE A 273 1.90 10.13 15.27
CA PHE A 273 0.58 10.22 14.66
C PHE A 273 -0.27 8.95 14.82
N GLN A 274 0.31 7.86 15.34
CA GLN A 274 -0.43 6.63 15.67
C GLN A 274 -0.95 6.64 17.11
N LEU A 275 -0.33 7.42 17.98
CA LEU A 275 -0.72 7.54 19.38
C LEU A 275 -1.85 8.55 19.53
N ASN A 276 -2.78 8.29 20.45
CA ASN A 276 -3.76 9.29 20.88
C ASN A 276 -3.01 10.41 21.58
N GLN A 277 -2.64 11.42 20.81
CA GLN A 277 -2.06 12.64 21.34
C GLN A 277 -3.19 13.43 22.01
N GLY A 278 -2.92 13.98 23.18
CA GLY A 278 -3.77 15.04 23.73
C GLY A 278 -3.77 16.28 22.81
N LYS A 279 -4.29 17.41 23.30
CA LYS A 279 -4.22 18.67 22.53
C LYS A 279 -2.76 19.02 22.25
N LYS A 280 -2.36 19.00 20.97
CA LYS A 280 -1.07 19.47 20.48
C LYS A 280 -1.31 20.48 19.36
N THR A 281 -0.33 21.36 19.15
CA THR A 281 -0.40 22.41 18.13
C THR A 281 0.35 21.96 16.88
N ILE A 282 -0.27 22.21 15.72
CA ILE A 282 0.37 22.10 14.41
C ILE A 282 0.41 23.52 13.85
N ASP A 283 1.61 24.03 13.62
CA ASP A 283 1.77 25.34 12.99
C ASP A 283 1.56 25.18 11.48
N VAL A 284 0.49 25.79 10.98
CA VAL A 284 0.16 25.79 9.55
C VAL A 284 0.55 27.14 8.99
N TYR A 285 1.52 27.11 8.07
CA TYR A 285 1.93 28.28 7.30
C TYR A 285 1.32 28.12 5.90
N TRP A 286 0.52 29.09 5.46
CA TRP A 286 0.12 29.18 4.06
C TRP A 286 0.99 30.21 3.36
N LEU A 287 1.39 29.89 2.14
CA LEU A 287 1.95 30.84 1.20
C LEU A 287 0.91 30.94 0.09
N PHE A 288 0.41 32.15 -0.15
CA PHE A 288 -0.46 32.43 -1.28
C PHE A 288 0.29 33.40 -2.19
N ASP A 289 0.30 33.11 -3.47
CA ASP A 289 0.79 34.02 -4.50
C ASP A 289 -0.39 34.93 -4.87
N ASP A 290 -0.27 36.22 -4.61
CA ASP A 290 -1.25 37.24 -5.01
C ASP A 290 -1.12 37.65 -6.48
N GLY A 291 -0.17 37.05 -7.22
CA GLY A 291 -0.03 37.25 -8.66
C GLY A 291 0.40 38.67 -9.01
N GLY A 292 1.48 39.14 -8.39
CA GLY A 292 2.18 40.38 -8.78
C GLY A 292 2.64 40.37 -10.24
#